data_AF-A0A2N7YCI6-F1
#
_entry.id   AF-A0A2N7YCI6-F1
#
_cell.length_a   1.000
_cell.length_b   1.000
_cell.length_c   1.000
_cell.angle_alpha   90.00
_cell.angle_beta   90.00
_cell.angle_gamma   90.00
#
_symmetry.space_group_name_H-M   'P 1'
#
loop_
_entity.id
_entity.type
_entity.pdbx_description
1 polymer ?
#
loop_
_entity_poly.entity_id
_entity_poly.type
_entity_poly.pdbx_seq_one_letter_code
_entity_poly.pdbx_strand_id
1 'polypeptide(L)' 'MPAPLTPEQARAALDRKGVSIAEFCRTYELNRNLVSDLLNGRKKGRRGEAHRAAVLLGIKDGVITN' A
#
# COMPACT_ATOMS: atom_id res chain seq x y z
N MET A 1 7.55 13.95 12.58
CA MET A 1 7.30 13.47 11.20
C MET A 1 7.22 11.95 11.26
N PRO A 2 6.09 11.28 10.96
CA PRO A 2 6.07 9.83 11.02
C PRO A 2 6.87 9.28 9.83
N ALA A 3 7.85 8.43 10.13
CA ALA A 3 8.66 7.70 9.16
C ALA A 3 7.76 6.85 8.24
N PRO A 4 8.17 6.60 6.97
CA PRO A 4 7.41 5.73 6.07
C PRO A 4 7.15 4.39 6.76
N LEU A 5 5.88 3.96 6.82
CA LEU A 5 5.50 2.74 7.53
C LEU A 5 6.24 1.55 6.92
N THR A 6 6.79 0.68 7.77
CA THR A 6 7.38 -0.58 7.32
C THR A 6 6.29 -1.49 6.73
N PRO A 7 6.65 -2.46 5.86
CA PRO A 7 5.73 -3.51 5.41
C PRO A 7 4.82 -4.09 6.50
N GLU A 8 5.41 -4.33 7.66
CA GLU A 8 4.73 -4.89 8.82
C GLU A 8 3.68 -3.94 9.37
N GLN A 9 4.00 -2.64 9.44
CA GLN A 9 3.05 -1.63 9.87
C GLN A 9 1.92 -1.40 8.86
N ALA A 10 2.21 -1.46 7.55
CA ALA A 10 1.16 -1.41 6.53
C ALA A 10 0.20 -2.60 6.64
N ARG A 11 0.73 -3.79 6.92
CA ARG A 11 -0.08 -4.98 7.19
C ARG A 11 -0.87 -4.87 8.50
N ALA A 12 -0.29 -4.31 9.55
CA ALA A 12 -0.99 -4.03 10.80
C ALA A 12 -2.08 -2.96 10.64
N ALA A 13 -1.89 -1.97 9.74
CA ALA A 13 -2.90 -0.98 9.42
C ALA A 13 -4.08 -1.58 8.65
N LEU A 14 -3.81 -2.51 7.73
CA LEU A 14 -4.82 -3.30 7.05
C LEU A 14 -5.59 -4.18 8.04
N ASP A 15 -4.89 -4.88 8.93
CA ASP A 15 -5.47 -5.71 10.00
C ASP A 15 -6.35 -4.89 10.96
N ARG A 16 -5.87 -3.70 11.38
CA ARG A 16 -6.67 -2.75 12.18
C ARG A 16 -7.95 -2.29 11.48
N LYS A 17 -7.94 -2.20 10.15
CA LYS A 17 -9.13 -1.88 9.36
C LYS A 17 -10.03 -3.09 9.12
N GLY A 18 -9.62 -4.30 9.53
CA GLY A 18 -10.30 -5.55 9.25
C GLY A 18 -10.23 -5.97 7.78
N VAL A 19 -9.30 -5.40 7.00
CA VAL A 19 -9.18 -5.65 5.56
C VAL A 19 -7.94 -6.50 5.31
N SER A 20 -8.11 -7.67 4.67
CA SER A 20 -6.97 -8.48 4.23
C SER A 20 -6.26 -7.86 3.01
N ILE A 21 -4.96 -8.12 2.83
CA ILE A 21 -4.23 -7.70 1.60
C ILE A 21 -4.97 -8.17 0.34
N ALA A 22 -5.55 -9.37 0.39
CA ALA A 22 -6.37 -9.94 -0.67
C ALA A 22 -7.58 -9.07 -1.04
N GLU A 23 -8.40 -8.75 -0.03
CA GLU A 23 -9.59 -7.91 -0.13
C GLU A 23 -9.24 -6.51 -0.59
N PHE A 24 -8.18 -5.94 -0.03
CA PHE A 24 -7.65 -4.64 -0.41
C PHE A 24 -7.26 -4.62 -1.89
N CYS A 25 -6.48 -5.61 -2.34
CA CYS A 25 -6.13 -5.73 -3.76
C CYS A 25 -7.37 -5.83 -4.65
N ARG A 26 -8.40 -6.56 -4.21
CA ARG A 26 -9.63 -6.74 -4.98
C ARG A 26 -10.50 -5.48 -5.02
N THR A 27 -10.60 -4.79 -3.89
CA THR A 27 -11.39 -3.56 -3.71
C THR A 27 -10.84 -2.41 -4.54
N TYR A 28 -9.52 -2.30 -4.62
CA TYR A 28 -8.83 -1.22 -5.35
C TYR A 28 -8.29 -1.67 -6.71
N GLU A 29 -8.64 -2.90 -7.14
CA GLU A 29 -8.15 -3.53 -8.38
C GLU A 29 -6.61 -3.49 -8.53
N LEU A 30 -5.90 -3.63 -7.41
CA LEU A 30 -4.44 -3.59 -7.36
C LEU A 30 -3.85 -4.99 -7.52
N ASN A 31 -2.71 -5.05 -8.20
CA ASN A 31 -1.97 -6.30 -8.32
C ASN A 31 -1.31 -6.70 -6.98
N ARG A 32 -1.60 -7.92 -6.50
CA ARG A 32 -1.06 -8.45 -5.24
C ARG A 32 0.47 -8.55 -5.22
N ASN A 33 1.10 -8.86 -6.37
CA ASN A 33 2.57 -8.85 -6.48
C ASN A 33 3.12 -7.44 -6.33
N LEU A 34 2.44 -6.44 -6.89
CA LEU A 34 2.84 -5.04 -6.77
C LEU A 34 2.72 -4.53 -5.33
N VAL A 35 1.65 -4.89 -4.61
CA VAL A 35 1.52 -4.61 -3.18
C VAL A 35 2.63 -5.31 -2.38
N SER A 36 2.91 -6.59 -2.67
CA SER A 36 4.02 -7.31 -2.03
C SER A 36 5.39 -6.70 -2.34
N ASP A 37 5.63 -6.20 -3.55
CA ASP A 37 6.88 -5.56 -3.96
C ASP A 37 7.07 -4.18 -3.30
N LEU A 38 5.97 -3.46 -3.05
CA LEU A 38 5.95 -2.24 -2.24
C LEU A 38 6.25 -2.52 -0.77
N LEU A 39 5.60 -3.55 -0.20
CA LEU A 39 5.83 -3.98 1.18
C LEU A 39 7.30 -4.40 1.35
N ASN A 40 7.85 -5.21 0.44
CA ASN A 40 9.26 -5.62 0.48
C ASN A 40 10.26 -4.49 0.14
N GLY A 41 9.79 -3.27 -0.16
CA GLY A 41 10.66 -2.13 -0.50
C GLY A 41 11.38 -2.25 -1.85
N ARG A 42 11.03 -3.25 -2.68
CA ARG A 42 11.59 -3.44 -4.02
C ARG A 42 11.06 -2.39 -5.00
N LYS A 43 9.79 -1.99 -4.89
CA LYS A 43 9.21 -0.86 -5.63
C LYS A 43 9.06 0.34 -4.73
N LYS A 44 9.51 1.50 -5.22
CA LYS A 44 9.32 2.80 -4.55
C LYS A 44 7.91 3.41 -4.74
N GLY A 45 7.02 2.79 -5.51
CA GLY A 45 5.66 3.30 -5.70
C GLY A 45 5.59 4.73 -6.23
N ARG A 46 6.44 5.07 -7.22
CA ARG A 46 6.56 6.46 -7.68
C ARG A 46 5.41 6.92 -8.55
N ARG A 47 4.79 6.05 -9.36
CA ARG A 47 3.73 6.38 -10.33
C ARG A 47 2.77 5.20 -10.53
N GLY A 48 1.60 5.47 -11.12
CA GLY A 48 0.61 4.47 -11.52
C GLY A 48 -0.04 3.74 -10.34
N GLU A 49 -0.41 2.47 -10.55
CA GLU A 49 -0.99 1.62 -9.51
C GLU A 49 -0.08 1.47 -8.28
N ALA A 50 1.24 1.43 -8.48
CA ALA A 50 2.20 1.35 -7.38
C ALA A 50 2.19 2.61 -6.50
N HIS A 51 1.89 3.77 -7.09
CA HIS A 51 1.70 5.00 -6.32
C HIS A 51 0.41 4.94 -5.51
N ARG A 52 -0.71 4.58 -6.15
CA ARG A 52 -2.01 4.44 -5.48
C ARG A 52 -1.94 3.45 -4.31
N ALA A 53 -1.36 2.28 -4.52
CA ALA A 53 -1.16 1.28 -3.48
C ALA A 53 -0.32 1.81 -2.31
N ALA A 54 0.80 2.49 -2.59
CA ALA A 54 1.65 3.03 -1.53
C ALA A 54 0.96 4.12 -0.69
N VAL A 55 0.11 4.94 -1.32
CA VAL A 55 -0.71 5.96 -0.65
C VAL A 55 -1.83 5.32 0.18
N LEU A 56 -2.58 4.38 -0.41
CA LEU A 56 -3.70 3.71 0.28
C LEU A 56 -3.23 2.85 1.47
N LEU A 57 -2.04 2.24 1.36
CA LEU A 57 -1.40 1.50 2.46
C LEU A 57 -0.83 2.43 3.54
N GLY A 58 -0.78 3.75 3.29
CA GLY A 58 -0.18 4.73 4.19
C GLY A 58 1.35 4.68 4.23
N ILE A 59 2.00 3.83 3.43
CA ILE A 59 3.47 3.71 3.36
C ILE A 59 4.10 5.04 2.90
N LYS A 60 3.37 5.79 2.08
CA LYS A 60 3.80 7.09 1.56
C LYS A 60 2.65 8.10 1.64
N ASP A 61 2.99 9.32 2.03
CA ASP A 61 2.11 10.48 1.87
C ASP A 61 2.04 10.89 0.38
N GLY A 62 0.83 10.91 -0.16
CA GLY A 62 0.58 11.25 -1.54
C GLY A 62 -0.90 11.42 -1.81
N VAL A 63 -1.23 12.12 -2.89
CA VAL A 63 -2.62 12.41 -3.25
C VAL A 63 -2.99 11.56 -4.45
N ILE A 64 -4.07 10.79 -4.31
CA ILE A 64 -4.68 10.08 -5.44
C ILE A 64 -5.66 11.06 -6.07
N THR A 65 -5.21 11.78 -7.09
CA THR A 65 -6.11 12.63 -7.88
C THR A 65 -6.91 11.73 -8.83
N ASN A 66 -8.24 11.89 -8.80
CA ASN A 66 -9.20 11.14 -9.62
C ASN A 66 -9.28 11.70 -11.03
#